data_AF-A0AAV3A523-F1
#
_entry.id   AF-A0AAV3A523-F1
#
_cell.length_a   1.000
_cell.length_b   1.000
_cell.length_c   1.000
_cell.angle_alpha   90.00
_cell.angle_beta   90.00
_cell.angle_gamma   90.00
#
_symmetry.space_group_name_H-M   'P 1'
#
loop_
_entity.id
_entity.type
_entity.pdbx_description
1 polymer ?
#
loop_
_entity_poly.entity_id
_entity_poly.type
_entity_poly.pdbx_seq_one_letter_code
_entity_poly.pdbx_strand_id
1 'polypeptide(L)'
;MFVSLPCEYNVGTFRSLKWFKQYPGDKLNELMTVLLDGNRTEGRLTVELQDKGSKRSVLHIEKPSVSDSALYLCAVEAQCTDFYYPENSKGVRTNTRN
;
A
#
# COMPACT_ATOMS: atom_id res chain seq x y z
N MET A 1 -14.03 3.96 -22.93
CA MET A 1 -13.65 5.02 -21.97
C MET A 1 -13.10 4.34 -20.73
N PHE A 2 -11.92 4.76 -20.27
CA PHE A 2 -11.31 4.32 -19.01
C PHE A 2 -10.81 5.55 -18.24
N VAL A 3 -10.58 5.39 -16.94
CA VAL A 3 -9.96 6.41 -16.09
C VAL A 3 -8.70 5.82 -15.47
N SER A 4 -7.65 6.64 -15.39
CA SER A 4 -6.37 6.26 -14.78
C SER A 4 -6.09 7.14 -13.57
N LEU A 5 -5.82 6.49 -12.44
CA LEU A 5 -5.50 7.14 -11.17
C LEU A 5 -4.02 6.86 -10.85
N PRO A 6 -3.13 7.85 -11.02
CA PRO A 6 -1.73 7.68 -10.66
C PRO A 6 -1.53 7.81 -9.15
N CYS A 7 -0.60 7.03 -8.63
CA CYS A 7 -0.10 7.09 -7.27
C CYS A 7 1.41 7.18 -7.33
N GLU A 8 1.99 8.23 -6.77
CA GLU A 8 3.44 8.39 -6.63
C GLU A 8 3.84 8.16 -5.18
N TYR A 9 4.91 7.41 -4.96
CA TYR A 9 5.39 7.04 -3.62
C TYR A 9 6.89 7.18 -3.52
N ASN A 10 7.41 7.68 -2.40
CA ASN A 10 8.85 7.85 -2.21
C ASN A 10 9.44 6.82 -1.25
N VAL A 11 9.46 5.55 -1.66
CA VAL A 11 10.02 4.45 -0.87
C VAL A 11 11.08 3.71 -1.69
N GLY A 12 12.17 3.30 -1.03
CA GLY A 12 13.31 2.63 -1.68
C GLY A 12 13.00 1.19 -2.05
N THR A 13 12.59 0.38 -1.06
CA THR A 13 12.20 -1.01 -1.25
C THR A 13 10.90 -1.28 -0.51
N PHE A 14 9.99 -1.99 -1.14
CA PHE A 14 8.77 -2.54 -0.54
C PHE A 14 8.60 -3.97 -1.08
N ARG A 15 7.55 -4.71 -0.70
CA ARG A 15 7.24 -6.01 -1.33
C ARG A 15 5.95 -5.94 -2.14
N SER A 16 4.98 -5.19 -1.62
CA SER A 16 3.68 -5.01 -2.22
C SER A 16 3.19 -3.56 -2.13
N LEU A 17 2.38 -3.16 -3.10
CA LEU A 17 1.58 -1.93 -3.07
C LEU A 17 0.11 -2.31 -3.03
N LYS A 18 -0.65 -1.60 -2.21
CA LYS A 18 -2.07 -1.80 -2.01
C LYS A 18 -2.85 -0.59 -2.50
N TRP A 19 -3.92 -0.84 -3.22
CA TRP A 19 -4.95 0.13 -3.55
C TRP A 19 -6.15 -0.05 -2.65
N PHE A 20 -6.75 1.05 -2.25
CA PHE A 20 -7.91 1.11 -1.39
C PHE A 20 -8.99 1.99 -2.00
N LYS A 21 -10.24 1.69 -1.66
CA LYS A 21 -11.42 2.47 -2.00
C LYS A 21 -12.19 2.81 -0.73
N GLN A 22 -12.60 4.06 -0.59
CA GLN A 22 -13.44 4.53 0.51
C GLN A 22 -14.61 5.34 -0.03
N TYR A 23 -15.84 4.89 0.25
CA TYR A 23 -17.03 5.70 0.04
C TYR A 23 -17.18 6.73 1.16
N PRO A 24 -17.86 7.87 0.91
CA PRO A 24 -18.13 8.85 1.96
C PRO A 24 -18.83 8.21 3.17
N GLY A 25 -18.22 8.34 4.35
CA GLY A 25 -18.74 7.78 5.60
C GLY A 25 -18.49 6.28 5.82
N ASP A 26 -17.83 5.59 4.89
CA ASP A 26 -17.47 4.17 5.01
C ASP A 26 -16.02 3.98 5.46
N LYS A 27 -15.69 2.76 5.90
CA LYS A 27 -14.31 2.37 6.20
C LYS A 27 -13.47 2.27 4.91
N LEU A 28 -12.16 2.34 5.09
CA LEU A 28 -11.22 2.09 4.01
C LEU A 28 -11.24 0.59 3.65
N ASN A 29 -11.60 0.26 2.42
CA ASN A 29 -11.65 -1.12 1.93
C ASN A 29 -10.47 -1.39 1.00
N GLU A 30 -9.75 -2.49 1.23
CA GLU A 30 -8.70 -2.94 0.31
C GLU A 30 -9.35 -3.33 -1.02
N LEU A 31 -8.88 -2.70 -2.10
CA LEU A 31 -9.35 -2.93 -3.45
C LEU A 31 -8.49 -3.99 -4.15
N MET A 32 -7.17 -3.87 -4.03
CA MET A 32 -6.22 -4.77 -4.69
C MET A 32 -4.84 -4.67 -4.05
N THR A 33 -4.14 -5.81 -3.96
CA THR A 33 -2.73 -5.87 -3.59
C THR A 33 -1.90 -6.34 -4.78
N VAL A 34 -0.82 -5.63 -5.10
CA VAL A 34 0.06 -5.92 -6.23
C VAL A 34 1.49 -6.11 -5.74
N LEU A 35 2.11 -7.20 -6.16
CA LEU A 35 3.50 -7.52 -5.87
C LEU A 35 4.43 -6.81 -6.86
N LEU A 36 5.66 -6.54 -6.46
CA LEU A 36 6.66 -5.84 -7.27
C LEU A 36 7.03 -6.52 -8.61
N ASP A 37 6.57 -7.75 -8.85
CA ASP A 37 6.87 -8.54 -10.02
C ASP A 37 5.86 -8.37 -11.17
N GLY A 38 4.80 -7.57 -11.03
CA GLY A 38 3.97 -7.30 -12.19
C GLY A 38 2.72 -6.44 -12.00
N ASN A 39 1.95 -6.39 -13.08
CA ASN A 39 0.62 -5.77 -13.14
C ASN A 39 -0.43 -6.78 -12.69
N ARG A 40 -1.56 -6.28 -12.18
CA ARG A 40 -2.67 -7.11 -11.72
C ARG A 40 -3.99 -6.59 -12.30
N THR A 41 -4.78 -7.49 -12.87
CA THR A 41 -6.10 -7.16 -13.42
C THR A 41 -7.16 -8.00 -12.76
N GLU A 42 -8.22 -7.35 -12.27
CA GLU A 42 -9.39 -7.98 -11.68
C GLU A 42 -10.66 -7.29 -12.20
N GLY A 43 -11.39 -7.99 -13.07
CA GLY A 43 -12.62 -7.48 -13.68
C GLY A 43 -12.38 -6.21 -14.51
N ARG A 44 -12.90 -5.07 -14.04
CA ARG A 44 -12.75 -3.76 -14.69
C ARG A 44 -11.53 -2.97 -14.19
N LEU A 45 -10.79 -3.51 -13.22
CA LEU A 45 -9.70 -2.82 -12.54
C LEU A 45 -8.38 -3.42 -13.00
N THR A 46 -7.45 -2.57 -13.43
CA THR A 46 -6.07 -2.97 -13.75
C THR A 46 -5.12 -2.08 -12.98
N VAL A 47 -4.28 -2.65 -12.14
CA VAL A 47 -3.20 -1.94 -11.47
C VAL A 47 -1.90 -2.26 -12.18
N GLU A 48 -1.20 -1.21 -12.56
CA GLU A 48 0.13 -1.27 -13.13
C GLU A 48 1.15 -0.72 -12.14
N LEU A 49 2.24 -1.44 -11.95
CA LEU A 49 3.43 -0.93 -11.30
C LEU A 49 4.41 -0.55 -12.40
N GLN A 50 4.74 0.75 -12.48
CA GLN A 50 5.79 1.18 -13.39
C GLN A 50 7.14 0.68 -12.86
N ASP A 51 8.10 0.47 -13.76
CA ASP A 51 9.41 -0.18 -13.53
C ASP A 51 10.06 0.11 -12.17
N LYS A 52 10.96 -0.76 -11.69
CA LYS A 52 11.58 -0.71 -10.35
C LYS A 52 12.19 0.65 -9.92
N GLY A 53 12.51 1.56 -10.85
CA GLY A 53 12.95 2.93 -10.55
C GLY A 53 11.83 3.98 -10.57
N SER A 54 10.74 3.69 -11.27
CA SER A 54 9.52 4.49 -11.37
C SER A 54 8.72 4.28 -10.09
N LYS A 55 8.79 5.28 -9.22
CA LYS A 55 8.11 5.38 -7.93
C LYS A 55 6.60 5.62 -8.08
N ARG A 56 5.95 4.86 -8.97
CA ARG A 56 4.61 5.14 -9.48
C ARG A 56 3.81 3.88 -9.76
N SER A 57 2.60 3.84 -9.22
CA SER A 57 1.55 2.88 -9.58
C SER A 57 0.40 3.58 -10.28
N VAL A 58 -0.30 2.91 -11.18
CA VAL A 58 -1.49 3.44 -11.85
C VAL A 58 -2.62 2.44 -11.71
N LEU A 59 -3.76 2.89 -11.17
CA LEU A 59 -5.01 2.13 -11.18
C LEU A 59 -5.86 2.59 -12.37
N HIS A 60 -6.14 1.66 -13.27
CA HIS A 60 -7.05 1.84 -14.41
C HIS A 60 -8.41 1.25 -14.07
N ILE A 61 -9.46 2.02 -14.35
CA ILE A 61 -10.86 1.60 -14.20
C ILE A 61 -11.52 1.65 -15.58
N GLU A 62 -11.87 0.49 -16.11
CA GLU A 62 -12.60 0.37 -17.36
C GLU A 62 -14.10 0.62 -17.17
N LYS A 63 -14.70 1.32 -18.15
CA LYS A 63 -16.13 1.65 -18.14
C LYS A 63 -16.58 2.22 -16.78
N PRO A 64 -15.92 3.28 -16.28
CA PRO A 64 -16.23 3.84 -14.97
C PRO A 64 -17.68 4.33 -14.95
N SER A 65 -18.37 4.10 -13.82
CA SER A 65 -19.75 4.52 -13.61
C SER A 65 -19.85 5.46 -12.41
N VAL A 66 -21.03 6.05 -12.20
CA VAL A 66 -21.29 6.93 -11.06
C VAL A 66 -21.02 6.23 -9.72
N SER A 67 -21.26 4.91 -9.62
CA SER A 67 -20.97 4.12 -8.41
C SER A 67 -19.47 3.93 -8.15
N ASP A 68 -18.61 4.23 -9.12
CA ASP A 68 -17.17 4.21 -8.94
C ASP A 68 -16.67 5.50 -8.25
N SER A 69 -17.52 6.52 -8.06
CA SER A 69 -17.17 7.76 -7.35
C SER A 69 -16.87 7.51 -5.87
N ALA A 70 -15.59 7.59 -5.51
CA ALA A 70 -15.08 7.34 -4.16
C ALA A 70 -13.70 7.99 -3.98
N LEU A 71 -13.20 7.99 -2.74
CA LEU A 71 -11.80 8.25 -2.47
C LEU A 71 -10.99 6.99 -2.78
N TYR A 72 -9.93 7.15 -3.56
CA TYR A 72 -8.96 6.10 -3.87
C TYR A 72 -7.63 6.45 -3.23
N LEU A 73 -7.07 5.51 -2.48
CA LEU A 73 -5.77 5.67 -1.81
C LEU A 73 -4.85 4.53 -2.21
N CYS A 74 -3.55 4.80 -2.22
CA CYS A 74 -2.52 3.80 -2.38
C CYS A 74 -1.60 3.79 -1.15
N ALA A 75 -1.09 2.63 -0.79
CA ALA A 75 -0.05 2.51 0.23
C ALA A 75 0.95 1.42 -0.16
N VAL A 76 2.23 1.69 0.05
CA VAL A 76 3.26 0.66 0.00
C VAL A 76 3.34 -0.04 1.35
N GLU A 77 3.62 -1.34 1.33
CA GLU A 77 3.87 -2.09 2.57
C GLU A 77 5.03 -1.47 3.34
N ALA A 78 4.82 -1.23 4.64
CA ALA A 78 5.87 -0.78 5.52
C ALA A 78 6.91 -1.90 5.64
N GLN A 79 8.14 -1.63 5.19
CA GLN A 79 9.24 -2.48 5.58
C GLN A 79 9.58 -2.16 7.03
N CYS A 80 9.35 -3.11 7.93
CA CYS A 80 10.03 -3.10 9.21
C CYS A 80 11.52 -3.20 8.88
N THR A 81 12.21 -2.06 8.91
CA THR A 81 13.62 -2.10 9.26
C THR A 81 13.59 -2.48 10.73
N ASP A 82 14.09 -3.68 11.05
CA ASP A 82 14.48 -3.94 12.43
C ASP A 82 15.44 -2.79 12.75
N PHE A 83 14.98 -1.81 13.54
CA PHE A 83 15.90 -0.94 14.22
C PHE A 83 16.76 -1.92 15.01
N TYR A 84 18.00 -2.12 14.58
CA TYR A 84 19.03 -2.70 15.40
C TYR A 84 19.12 -1.79 16.61
N TYR A 85 18.32 -2.08 17.64
CA TYR A 85 18.48 -1.52 18.96
C TYR A 85 19.86 -2.01 19.40
N PRO A 86 20.85 -1.13 19.64
CA PRO A 86 22.02 -1.59 20.37
C PRO A 86 21.50 -2.06 21.74
N GLU A 87 21.57 -3.38 21.99
CA GLU A 87 21.40 -3.98 23.30
C GLU A 87 22.38 -3.31 24.26
N ASN A 88 21.97 -2.24 24.95
CA ASN A 88 22.68 -1.75 26.15
C ASN A 88 21.87 -0.84 27.08
N SER A 89 20.54 -0.78 26.95
CA SER A 89 19.70 -0.29 28.06
C SER A 89 19.44 -1.44 29.02
N LYS A 90 20.40 -1.74 29.91
CA LYS A 90 20.16 -2.57 31.09
C LYS A 90 19.06 -1.93 31.94
N GLY A 91 17.82 -2.33 31.69
CA GLY A 91 16.70 -2.11 32.61
C GLY A 91 16.89 -3.04 33.80
N VAL A 92 17.49 -2.54 34.87
CA VAL A 92 17.51 -3.19 36.18
C VAL A 92 16.07 -3.52 36.58
N ARG A 93 15.73 -4.81 36.62
CA ARG A 93 14.58 -5.31 37.37
C ARG A 93 15.12 -6.05 38.58
N THR A 94 15.20 -5.36 39.71
CA THR A 94 15.23 -5.99 41.03
C THR A 94 13.96 -6.80 41.19
N ASN A 95 14.08 -8.12 41.35
CA ASN A 95 12.99 -8.93 41.88
C ASN A 95 13.50 -9.62 43.14
N THR A 96 13.32 -8.92 44.26
CA THR A 96 13.39 -9.50 45.60
C THR A 96 12.13 -10.33 45.79
N ARG A 97 12.27 -11.63 46.03
CA ARG A 97 11.25 -12.42 46.73
C ARG A 97 11.94 -13.25 47.80
N ASN A 98 11.57 -12.92 49.04
CA ASN A 98 11.72 -13.77 50.21
C ASN A 98 10.92 -15.07 50.03
#